data_AF-A0A067LXV8-F1
#
_entry.id   AF-A0A067LXV8-F1
#
_cell.length_a   1.000
_cell.length_b   1.000
_cell.length_c   1.000
_cell.angle_alpha   90.00
_cell.angle_beta   90.00
_cell.angle_gamma   90.00
#
_symmetry.space_group_name_H-M   'P 1'
#
loop_
_entity.id
_entity.type
_entity.pdbx_description
1 polymer ?
#
loop_
_entity_poly.entity_id
_entity_poly.type
_entity_poly.pdbx_seq_one_letter_code
_entity_poly.pdbx_strand_id
1 'polypeptide(L)'
;MPARSELARGPGPRTRTVRRSRSCLRPLSPLTTSPVRMLGTPLRKCMITKQRLPSGKSIHSKPQTSSLTTSPDFLIRLTVMQSRAPLKPAPSSAADSAVPPPAFLFPDGIEHPRFRAKGNGRGCYVLCWKDALEELGRNRHYKRINPEAPFQFHSLLVSQVGHQLRLRVIQELELLCDRLQCLPQSAFTHPVLRRLSRREWSQFQETGTMKDLPKIIALIVVPRVNRSSGQEYGLPPTCTTPSATVVPVSTIHCVPPVPDPVNPANVVPLQLPVYNGVSLFPSAGDRSNFREGLSRMLRIERKARRHDRKSALNSFSDTDGGGQNDKASYTYALYSDEHTSKMVDVVPLAIALWRVRLWEGGAWSDSGSEGSSSEQSFGSLPTDNPADPQ
;
A
#
# COMPACT_ATOMS: atom_id res chain seq x y z
N MET A 1 -35.21 -16.47 -60.78
CA MET A 1 -35.38 -15.92 -59.42
C MET A 1 -34.59 -16.76 -58.43
N PRO A 2 -33.49 -16.23 -57.87
CA PRO A 2 -33.07 -16.63 -56.53
C PRO A 2 -32.83 -15.42 -55.61
N ALA A 3 -33.01 -15.68 -54.32
CA ALA A 3 -33.12 -14.73 -53.21
C ALA A 3 -31.82 -13.96 -52.90
N ARG A 4 -31.95 -12.66 -52.67
CA ARG A 4 -30.91 -11.81 -52.07
C ARG A 4 -30.92 -11.98 -50.56
N SER A 5 -29.80 -12.40 -49.98
CA SER A 5 -29.56 -12.32 -48.53
C SER A 5 -29.02 -10.95 -48.15
N GLU A 6 -29.74 -10.24 -47.28
CA GLU A 6 -29.29 -9.01 -46.65
C GLU A 6 -28.40 -9.35 -45.45
N LEU A 7 -27.10 -9.09 -45.58
CA LEU A 7 -26.16 -9.08 -44.47
C LEU A 7 -26.23 -7.72 -43.76
N ALA A 8 -26.85 -7.72 -42.59
CA ALA A 8 -26.91 -6.57 -41.68
C ALA A 8 -25.50 -6.19 -41.20
N ARG A 9 -25.06 -4.96 -41.54
CA ARG A 9 -23.84 -4.35 -41.00
C ARG A 9 -24.09 -3.89 -39.57
N GLY A 10 -23.40 -4.52 -38.61
CA GLY A 10 -23.39 -4.09 -37.21
C GLY A 10 -22.67 -2.74 -37.02
N PRO A 11 -23.05 -1.95 -35.99
CA PRO A 11 -22.46 -0.65 -35.72
C PRO A 11 -21.02 -0.79 -35.19
N GLY A 12 -20.07 -0.17 -35.88
CA GLY A 12 -18.66 -0.17 -35.49
C GLY A 12 -18.39 0.53 -34.15
N PRO A 13 -17.26 0.20 -33.50
CA PRO A 13 -16.91 0.70 -32.18
C PRO A 13 -16.65 2.21 -32.21
N ARG A 14 -17.42 2.97 -31.41
CA ARG A 14 -17.24 4.40 -31.19
C ARG A 14 -15.91 4.65 -30.47
N THR A 15 -14.92 5.13 -31.21
CA THR A 15 -13.67 5.65 -30.64
C THR A 15 -13.98 6.92 -29.84
N ARG A 16 -13.89 6.82 -28.52
CA ARG A 16 -14.13 7.92 -27.59
C ARG A 16 -12.90 8.84 -27.62
N THR A 17 -12.96 9.93 -28.38
CA THR A 17 -11.96 10.98 -28.40
C THR A 17 -11.86 11.63 -27.01
N VAL A 18 -10.83 11.27 -26.25
CA VAL A 18 -10.49 11.90 -24.97
C VAL A 18 -9.98 13.30 -25.26
N ARG A 19 -10.87 14.28 -25.11
CA ARG A 19 -10.56 15.72 -25.17
C ARG A 19 -9.61 16.05 -24.01
N ARG A 20 -8.31 16.18 -24.30
CA ARG A 20 -7.30 16.65 -23.35
C ARG A 20 -7.60 18.10 -22.98
N SER A 21 -8.26 18.31 -21.84
CA SER A 21 -8.42 19.63 -21.25
C SER A 21 -7.05 20.11 -20.77
N ARG A 22 -6.43 21.01 -21.54
CA ARG A 22 -5.31 21.84 -21.09
C ARG A 22 -5.90 23.01 -20.30
N SER A 23 -6.09 22.84 -19.00
CA SER A 23 -6.51 23.95 -18.14
C SER A 23 -6.01 23.73 -16.71
N CYS A 24 -5.28 24.73 -16.21
CA CYS A 24 -4.95 24.98 -14.80
C CYS A 24 -3.73 24.24 -14.21
N LEU A 25 -2.54 24.43 -14.77
CA LEU A 25 -1.32 24.35 -13.96
C LEU A 25 -1.15 25.69 -13.22
N ARG A 26 -1.66 25.77 -11.99
CA ARG A 26 -1.25 26.83 -11.05
C ARG A 26 0.12 26.48 -10.47
N PRO A 27 0.99 27.47 -10.23
CA PRO A 27 2.27 27.23 -9.57
C PRO A 27 2.01 26.64 -8.17
N LEU A 28 2.49 25.42 -7.95
CA LEU A 28 2.48 24.77 -6.65
C LEU A 28 3.43 25.56 -5.74
N SER A 29 2.90 26.19 -4.70
CA SER A 29 3.72 26.83 -3.66
C SER A 29 4.62 25.78 -3.00
N PRO A 30 5.84 26.14 -2.57
CA PRO A 30 6.76 25.20 -1.94
C PRO A 30 6.17 24.74 -0.60
N LEU A 31 5.61 23.53 -0.60
CA LEU A 31 5.08 22.88 0.59
C LEU A 31 6.29 22.37 1.38
N THR A 32 6.70 23.10 2.40
CA THR A 32 7.54 22.55 3.47
C THR A 32 6.73 21.43 4.13
N THR A 33 7.10 20.18 3.85
CA THR A 33 6.53 18.98 4.49
C THR A 33 7.04 18.89 5.91
N SER A 34 6.50 19.74 6.78
CA SER A 34 6.78 19.71 8.21
C SER A 34 5.97 18.60 8.90
N PRO A 35 6.55 17.81 9.82
CA PRO A 35 5.84 16.83 10.65
C PRO A 35 4.67 17.43 11.46
N VAL A 36 4.58 18.76 11.53
CA VAL A 36 3.48 19.52 12.17
C VAL A 36 2.10 19.21 11.56
N ARG A 37 2.01 18.80 10.28
CA ARG A 37 0.70 18.46 9.68
C ARG A 37 0.03 17.24 10.33
N MET A 38 0.79 16.33 10.94
CA MET A 38 0.22 15.17 11.62
C MET A 38 -0.55 15.55 12.91
N LEU A 39 -0.16 16.65 13.57
CA LEU A 39 -0.73 17.10 14.84
C LEU A 39 -2.07 17.84 14.69
N GLY A 40 -2.41 18.29 13.47
CA GLY A 40 -3.64 19.04 13.21
C GLY A 40 -4.90 18.17 13.04
N THR A 41 -4.79 16.86 13.19
CA THR A 41 -5.91 15.94 12.94
C THR A 41 -6.67 15.63 14.23
N PRO A 42 -8.01 15.54 14.18
CA PRO A 42 -8.80 15.33 15.36
C PRO A 42 -8.59 13.93 15.90
N LEU A 43 -8.33 13.86 17.21
CA LEU A 43 -8.29 12.59 17.93
C LEU A 43 -9.66 11.91 17.84
N ARG A 44 -9.69 10.60 17.58
CA ARG A 44 -10.89 9.76 17.64
C ARG A 44 -10.67 8.64 18.64
N LYS A 45 -11.77 8.24 19.26
CA LYS A 45 -11.78 7.17 20.24
C LYS A 45 -11.90 5.83 19.52
N CYS A 46 -10.94 4.93 19.73
CA CYS A 46 -11.08 3.54 19.31
C CYS A 46 -12.25 2.89 20.07
N MET A 47 -13.11 2.19 19.36
CA MET A 47 -14.28 1.56 19.95
C MET A 47 -13.92 0.41 20.91
N ILE A 48 -12.79 -0.26 20.69
CA ILE A 48 -12.35 -1.41 21.50
C ILE A 48 -11.55 -0.89 22.69
N THR A 49 -10.35 -0.36 22.44
CA THR A 49 -9.41 0.06 23.50
C THR A 49 -9.82 1.33 24.24
N LYS A 50 -10.84 2.06 23.74
CA LYS A 50 -11.27 3.37 24.28
C LYS A 50 -10.20 4.46 24.27
N GLN A 51 -9.01 4.18 23.76
CA GLN A 51 -7.93 5.16 23.62
C GLN A 51 -8.27 6.19 22.54
N ARG A 52 -7.84 7.43 22.75
CA ARG A 52 -7.94 8.50 21.75
C ARG A 52 -6.67 8.52 20.95
N LEU A 53 -6.79 8.19 19.66
CA LEU A 53 -5.67 8.19 18.73
C LEU A 53 -5.91 9.27 17.68
N PRO A 54 -4.85 9.89 17.15
CA PRO A 54 -4.98 10.76 15.99
C PRO A 54 -5.70 10.01 14.88
N SER A 55 -6.76 10.63 14.34
CA SER A 55 -7.54 10.06 13.25
C SER A 55 -7.51 10.99 12.07
N GLY A 56 -7.34 10.39 10.91
CA GLY A 56 -7.21 11.04 9.63
C GLY A 56 -8.14 12.15 9.17
N LYS A 57 -9.21 12.47 9.89
CA LYS A 57 -10.26 13.35 9.35
C LYS A 57 -9.97 14.82 9.61
N SER A 58 -9.42 15.57 8.64
CA SER A 58 -9.47 17.03 8.70
C SER A 58 -10.91 17.54 8.86
N ILE A 59 -11.13 18.46 9.81
CA ILE A 59 -12.42 19.11 10.08
C ILE A 59 -12.61 20.24 9.07
N HIS A 60 -13.81 20.34 8.50
CA HIS A 60 -14.23 21.42 7.62
C HIS A 60 -14.01 22.80 8.25
N SER A 61 -13.09 23.58 7.65
CA SER A 61 -13.11 25.04 7.66
C SER A 61 -12.87 25.55 6.25
N LYS A 62 -13.98 25.88 5.56
CA LYS A 62 -14.10 26.61 4.28
C LYS A 62 -13.44 25.97 3.02
N PRO A 63 -14.01 26.23 1.82
CA PRO A 63 -13.49 25.69 0.57
C PRO A 63 -12.27 26.49 0.12
N GLN A 64 -11.07 26.07 0.52
CA GLN A 64 -9.85 26.46 -0.17
C GLN A 64 -9.12 25.21 -0.69
N THR A 65 -9.19 25.08 -2.01
CA THR A 65 -8.30 24.36 -2.94
C THR A 65 -7.36 23.29 -2.35
N SER A 66 -7.82 22.04 -2.42
CA SER A 66 -7.05 20.84 -2.82
C SER A 66 -5.61 20.70 -2.30
N SER A 67 -5.40 20.65 -0.98
CA SER A 67 -4.18 20.05 -0.42
C SER A 67 -4.52 18.69 0.21
N LEU A 68 -3.74 17.67 -0.18
CA LEU A 68 -3.86 16.31 0.33
C LEU A 68 -3.59 16.32 1.84
N THR A 69 -4.63 16.10 2.63
CA THR A 69 -4.55 15.95 4.08
C THR A 69 -4.07 14.54 4.41
N THR A 70 -2.81 14.40 4.78
CA THR A 70 -2.23 13.16 5.31
C THR A 70 -2.74 12.93 6.72
N SER A 71 -3.69 12.02 6.78
CA SER A 71 -4.34 11.46 7.95
C SER A 71 -3.36 10.71 8.87
N PRO A 72 -3.50 10.71 10.20
CA PRO A 72 -2.95 9.61 10.98
C PRO A 72 -3.87 8.40 10.93
N ASP A 73 -3.25 7.28 10.58
CA ASP A 73 -3.88 6.10 10.01
C ASP A 73 -4.00 4.91 10.96
N PHE A 74 -3.89 5.15 12.26
CA PHE A 74 -4.01 4.09 13.27
C PHE A 74 -5.43 3.54 13.40
N LEU A 75 -6.41 4.17 12.74
CA LEU A 75 -7.82 3.84 12.86
C LEU A 75 -8.48 3.58 11.51
N ILE A 76 -9.27 2.52 11.44
CA ILE A 76 -10.19 2.21 10.36
C ILE A 76 -11.59 2.68 10.75
N ARG A 77 -12.25 3.42 9.86
CA ARG A 77 -13.66 3.78 10.03
C ARG A 77 -14.52 2.63 9.52
N LEU A 78 -15.46 2.21 10.36
CA LEU A 78 -16.56 1.33 9.95
C LEU A 78 -17.86 2.12 9.98
N THR A 79 -18.66 2.01 8.93
CA THR A 79 -20.00 2.61 8.84
C THR A 79 -21.07 1.55 8.93
N VAL A 80 -22.20 1.92 9.52
CA VAL A 80 -23.39 1.09 9.53
C VAL A 80 -24.13 1.28 8.20
N MET A 81 -24.39 0.20 7.48
CA MET A 81 -25.30 0.19 6.34
C MET A 81 -26.47 -0.72 6.64
N GLN A 82 -27.68 -0.20 6.49
CA GLN A 82 -28.90 -1.00 6.57
C GLN A 82 -29.11 -1.69 5.23
N SER A 83 -29.41 -2.99 5.27
CA SER A 83 -29.89 -3.66 4.08
C SER A 83 -31.20 -3.02 3.65
N ARG A 84 -31.30 -2.61 2.39
CA ARG A 84 -32.60 -2.20 1.84
C ARG A 84 -33.45 -3.46 1.79
N ALA A 85 -34.46 -3.54 2.66
CA ALA A 85 -35.45 -4.60 2.55
C ALA A 85 -36.00 -4.62 1.11
N PRO A 86 -36.20 -5.80 0.50
CA PRO A 86 -36.82 -5.86 -0.82
C PRO A 86 -38.16 -5.12 -0.77
N LEU A 87 -38.34 -4.19 -1.71
CA LEU A 87 -39.45 -3.21 -1.79
C LEU A 87 -40.84 -3.81 -2.04
N LYS A 88 -41.12 -5.04 -1.59
CA LYS A 88 -42.43 -5.67 -1.74
C LYS A 88 -43.08 -5.93 -0.38
N PRO A 89 -43.65 -4.91 0.28
CA PRO A 89 -44.63 -5.15 1.31
C PRO A 89 -45.84 -5.81 0.63
N ALA A 90 -46.14 -7.05 0.98
CA ALA A 90 -47.37 -7.70 0.56
C ALA A 90 -48.55 -6.89 1.16
N PRO A 91 -49.51 -6.44 0.35
CA PRO A 91 -50.58 -5.57 0.81
C PRO A 91 -51.72 -6.41 1.42
N SER A 92 -51.58 -6.90 2.65
CA SER A 92 -52.74 -7.27 3.50
C SER A 92 -52.32 -8.01 4.78
N SER A 93 -51.97 -7.27 5.84
CA SER A 93 -52.37 -7.60 7.22
C SER A 93 -51.79 -6.56 8.17
N ALA A 94 -52.64 -6.08 9.06
CA ALA A 94 -52.42 -4.93 9.91
C ALA A 94 -51.34 -5.15 11.00
N ALA A 95 -50.60 -4.07 11.27
CA ALA A 95 -50.08 -3.62 12.56
C ALA A 95 -49.13 -4.50 13.42
N ASP A 96 -48.74 -5.72 13.02
CA ASP A 96 -47.80 -6.50 13.83
C ASP A 96 -46.33 -6.13 13.55
N SER A 97 -45.75 -5.37 14.48
CA SER A 97 -44.32 -5.14 14.75
C SER A 97 -43.38 -5.30 13.55
N ALA A 98 -43.17 -4.21 12.80
CA ALA A 98 -42.20 -4.17 11.72
C ALA A 98 -40.78 -4.37 12.29
N VAL A 99 -40.26 -5.61 12.22
CA VAL A 99 -38.89 -5.93 12.59
C VAL A 99 -37.94 -5.07 11.76
N PRO A 100 -37.04 -4.28 12.39
CA PRO A 100 -36.15 -3.40 11.66
C PRO A 100 -35.20 -4.23 10.76
N PRO A 101 -34.89 -3.76 9.54
CA PRO A 101 -34.03 -4.50 8.63
C PRO A 101 -32.63 -4.70 9.24
N PRO A 102 -31.96 -5.82 8.92
CA PRO A 102 -30.63 -6.09 9.44
C PRO A 102 -29.63 -5.01 9.02
N ALA A 103 -28.77 -4.66 9.96
CA ALA A 103 -27.71 -3.69 9.78
C ALA A 103 -26.35 -4.39 9.74
N PHE A 104 -25.47 -3.92 8.87
CA PHE A 104 -24.14 -4.49 8.66
C PHE A 104 -23.09 -3.40 8.83
N LEU A 105 -21.90 -3.81 9.29
CA LEU A 105 -20.72 -2.95 9.31
C LEU A 105 -19.96 -3.07 8.00
N PHE A 106 -19.59 -1.93 7.44
CA PHE A 106 -18.78 -1.84 6.23
C PHE A 106 -17.57 -0.93 6.45
N PRO A 107 -16.42 -1.26 5.85
CA PRO A 107 -15.28 -0.36 5.85
C PRO A 107 -15.58 0.85 4.97
N ASP A 108 -15.20 2.02 5.45
CA ASP A 108 -15.46 3.27 4.74
C ASP A 108 -14.29 4.24 4.81
N GLY A 109 -14.04 4.93 3.71
CA GLY A 109 -12.94 5.90 3.58
C GLY A 109 -11.54 5.30 3.66
N ILE A 110 -11.39 3.99 3.41
CA ILE A 110 -10.07 3.35 3.25
C ILE A 110 -9.48 3.70 1.88
N GLU A 111 -10.28 3.50 0.82
CA GLU A 111 -9.92 3.84 -0.56
C GLU A 111 -9.79 5.36 -0.77
N HIS A 112 -9.06 5.76 -1.82
CA HIS A 112 -8.84 7.17 -2.11
C HIS A 112 -10.13 7.84 -2.62
N PRO A 113 -10.47 9.07 -2.16
CA PRO A 113 -11.73 9.74 -2.51
C PRO A 113 -12.01 9.89 -4.01
N ARG A 114 -10.96 9.99 -4.84
CA ARG A 114 -11.06 10.00 -6.33
C ARG A 114 -11.67 8.70 -6.88
N PHE A 115 -11.44 7.56 -6.23
CA PHE A 115 -11.89 6.25 -6.69
C PHE A 115 -13.18 5.84 -6.00
N ARG A 116 -13.33 6.19 -4.72
CA ARG A 116 -14.54 5.87 -3.95
C ARG A 116 -14.93 7.03 -3.04
N ALA A 117 -16.10 7.58 -3.29
CA ALA A 117 -16.70 8.56 -2.40
C ALA A 117 -16.97 7.92 -1.03
N LYS A 118 -16.75 8.72 0.02
CA LYS A 118 -16.96 8.30 1.39
C LYS A 118 -18.46 8.23 1.70
N GLY A 119 -18.86 7.18 2.40
CA GLY A 119 -20.23 7.02 2.88
C GLY A 119 -20.62 8.08 3.91
N ASN A 120 -21.81 8.66 3.69
CA ASN A 120 -22.52 9.44 4.70
C ASN A 120 -23.25 8.47 5.63
N GLY A 121 -22.98 8.54 6.93
CA GLY A 121 -23.59 7.62 7.88
C GLY A 121 -22.93 7.65 9.26
N ARG A 122 -23.63 7.10 10.25
CA ARG A 122 -23.04 6.85 11.57
C ARG A 122 -21.97 5.78 11.43
N GLY A 123 -20.85 5.98 12.09
CA GLY A 123 -19.74 5.05 12.04
C GLY A 123 -18.88 5.12 13.30
N CYS A 124 -18.16 4.05 13.54
CA CYS A 124 -17.20 3.91 14.62
C CYS A 124 -15.78 3.80 14.06
N TYR A 125 -14.80 3.85 14.95
CA TYR A 125 -13.39 3.65 14.60
C TYR A 125 -12.85 2.46 15.37
N VAL A 126 -12.04 1.66 14.68
CA VAL A 126 -11.33 0.50 15.21
C VAL A 126 -9.86 0.68 14.91
N LEU A 127 -8.97 0.09 15.69
CA LEU A 127 -7.55 0.06 15.36
C LEU A 127 -7.33 -0.51 13.96
N CYS A 128 -6.35 0.03 13.24
CA CYS A 128 -5.85 -0.52 11.99
C CYS A 128 -5.01 -1.78 12.29
N TRP A 129 -5.66 -2.80 12.81
CA TRP A 129 -5.07 -4.07 13.21
C TRP A 129 -6.11 -5.19 13.03
N LYS A 130 -5.72 -6.26 12.36
CA LYS A 130 -6.57 -7.38 12.01
C LYS A 130 -7.24 -8.01 13.24
N ASP A 131 -6.47 -8.32 14.27
CA ASP A 131 -6.95 -9.03 15.45
C ASP A 131 -7.93 -8.19 16.27
N ALA A 132 -7.71 -6.86 16.31
CA ALA A 132 -8.66 -5.93 16.90
C ALA A 132 -10.02 -5.98 16.17
N LEU A 133 -10.03 -6.06 14.84
CA LEU A 133 -11.29 -6.16 14.10
C LEU A 133 -12.00 -7.51 14.34
N GLU A 134 -11.25 -8.59 14.49
CA GLU A 134 -11.80 -9.92 14.84
C GLU A 134 -12.35 -9.94 16.27
N GLU A 135 -11.66 -9.31 17.23
CA GLU A 135 -12.13 -9.11 18.59
C GLU A 135 -13.43 -8.31 18.64
N LEU A 136 -13.57 -7.28 17.80
CA LEU A 136 -14.83 -6.56 17.66
C LEU A 136 -15.99 -7.49 17.27
N GLY A 137 -15.74 -8.42 16.36
CA GLY A 137 -16.70 -9.44 15.93
C GLY A 137 -17.12 -10.36 17.08
N ARG A 138 -16.13 -10.89 17.82
CA ARG A 138 -16.31 -11.81 18.96
C ARG A 138 -17.07 -11.16 20.12
N ASN A 139 -16.61 -9.97 20.56
CA ASN A 139 -17.15 -9.30 21.74
C ASN A 139 -18.42 -8.48 21.47
N ARG A 140 -18.84 -8.39 20.20
CA ARG A 140 -20.06 -7.68 19.76
C ARG A 140 -20.13 -6.23 20.23
N HIS A 141 -19.00 -5.54 20.41
CA HIS A 141 -18.96 -4.14 20.89
C HIS A 141 -19.72 -3.16 19.95
N TYR A 142 -19.92 -3.55 18.70
CA TYR A 142 -20.68 -2.79 17.71
C TYR A 142 -22.17 -2.63 18.05
N LYS A 143 -22.75 -3.50 18.89
CA LYS A 143 -24.16 -3.39 19.30
C LYS A 143 -24.48 -2.07 20.01
N ARG A 144 -23.46 -1.40 20.57
CA ARG A 144 -23.61 -0.08 21.22
C ARG A 144 -23.88 1.05 20.23
N ILE A 145 -23.61 0.87 18.94
CA ILE A 145 -23.77 1.93 17.92
C ILE A 145 -25.24 2.11 17.56
N ASN A 146 -26.00 1.02 17.50
CA ASN A 146 -27.43 1.03 17.29
C ASN A 146 -28.01 -0.22 17.99
N PRO A 147 -28.58 -0.07 19.19
CA PRO A 147 -29.08 -1.19 19.98
C PRO A 147 -30.38 -1.78 19.45
N GLU A 148 -31.11 -1.04 18.61
CA GLU A 148 -32.45 -1.39 18.13
C GLU A 148 -32.41 -2.30 16.89
N ALA A 149 -31.37 -2.20 16.06
CA ALA A 149 -31.25 -3.00 14.85
C ALA A 149 -30.54 -4.34 15.10
N PRO A 150 -30.98 -5.45 14.48
CA PRO A 150 -30.23 -6.69 14.47
C PRO A 150 -28.95 -6.51 13.64
N PHE A 151 -27.82 -6.34 14.33
CA PHE A 151 -26.51 -6.24 13.69
C PHE A 151 -25.94 -7.60 13.35
N GLN A 152 -25.41 -7.70 12.14
CA GLN A 152 -24.63 -8.85 11.70
C GLN A 152 -23.20 -8.43 11.35
N PHE A 153 -22.24 -9.09 11.99
CA PHE A 153 -20.82 -8.96 11.64
C PHE A 153 -20.51 -9.91 10.49
N HIS A 154 -20.21 -9.37 9.32
CA HIS A 154 -19.94 -10.18 8.13
C HIS A 154 -18.57 -10.86 8.24
N SER A 155 -18.49 -12.18 7.98
CA SER A 155 -17.24 -12.95 8.08
C SER A 155 -16.13 -12.42 7.16
N LEU A 156 -16.50 -11.93 5.98
CA LEU A 156 -15.56 -11.33 5.02
C LEU A 156 -15.09 -9.91 5.37
N LEU A 157 -15.60 -9.27 6.43
CA LEU A 157 -15.26 -7.88 6.74
C LEU A 157 -13.74 -7.68 6.94
N VAL A 158 -13.09 -8.63 7.62
CA VAL A 158 -11.64 -8.61 7.86
C VAL A 158 -10.86 -8.71 6.55
N SER A 159 -11.24 -9.66 5.69
CA SER A 159 -10.64 -9.82 4.37
C SER A 159 -10.87 -8.58 3.49
N GLN A 160 -12.09 -8.02 3.52
CA GLN A 160 -12.46 -6.84 2.75
C GLN A 160 -11.63 -5.61 3.14
N VAL A 161 -11.43 -5.38 4.44
CA VAL A 161 -10.56 -4.31 4.95
C VAL A 161 -9.13 -4.49 4.45
N GLY A 162 -8.57 -5.70 4.62
CA GLY A 162 -7.22 -6.02 4.15
C GLY A 162 -7.06 -5.80 2.65
N HIS A 163 -8.06 -6.19 1.86
CA HIS A 163 -8.08 -5.96 0.42
C HIS A 163 -8.15 -4.46 0.07
N GLN A 164 -9.03 -3.68 0.71
CA GLN A 164 -9.16 -2.24 0.46
C GLN A 164 -7.89 -1.46 0.83
N LEU A 165 -7.18 -1.85 1.88
CA LEU A 165 -5.89 -1.24 2.24
C LEU A 165 -4.84 -1.47 1.14
N ARG A 166 -4.81 -2.67 0.55
CA ARG A 166 -3.94 -2.99 -0.59
C ARG A 166 -4.34 -2.24 -1.86
N LEU A 167 -5.64 -2.15 -2.14
CA LEU A 167 -6.15 -1.31 -3.23
C LEU A 167 -5.73 0.14 -3.06
N ARG A 168 -5.74 0.66 -1.82
CA ARG A 168 -5.28 2.02 -1.54
C ARG A 168 -3.83 2.24 -1.95
N VAL A 169 -2.94 1.27 -1.74
CA VAL A 169 -1.54 1.35 -2.20
C VAL A 169 -1.47 1.49 -3.73
N ILE A 170 -2.24 0.69 -4.47
CA ILE A 170 -2.28 0.77 -5.94
C ILE A 170 -2.85 2.11 -6.40
N GLN A 171 -3.93 2.59 -5.77
CA GLN A 171 -4.56 3.88 -6.07
C GLN A 171 -3.58 5.05 -5.84
N GLU A 172 -2.86 5.08 -4.71
CA GLU A 172 -1.87 6.13 -4.45
C GLU A 172 -0.70 6.10 -5.45
N LEU A 173 -0.27 4.91 -5.86
CA LEU A 173 0.75 4.76 -6.90
C LEU A 173 0.27 5.28 -8.26
N GLU A 174 -0.98 5.05 -8.62
CA GLU A 174 -1.60 5.59 -9.84
C GLU A 174 -1.66 7.12 -9.81
N LEU A 175 -2.13 7.69 -8.68
CA LEU A 175 -2.17 9.13 -8.47
C LEU A 175 -0.77 9.76 -8.55
N LEU A 176 0.22 9.09 -7.97
CA LEU A 176 1.62 9.52 -8.01
C LEU A 176 2.15 9.54 -9.45
N CYS A 177 1.85 8.50 -10.23
CA CYS A 177 2.17 8.47 -11.66
C CYS A 177 1.52 9.61 -12.44
N ASP A 178 0.24 9.89 -12.19
CA ASP A 178 -0.50 10.98 -12.85
C ASP A 178 0.11 12.35 -12.52
N ARG A 179 0.51 12.58 -11.26
CA ARG A 179 1.19 13.82 -10.84
C ARG A 179 2.54 13.96 -11.51
N LEU A 180 3.37 12.92 -11.50
CA LEU A 180 4.68 12.92 -12.16
C LEU A 180 4.57 13.20 -13.67
N GLN A 181 3.52 12.71 -14.33
CA GLN A 181 3.29 12.99 -15.75
C GLN A 181 2.99 14.46 -16.05
N CYS A 182 2.48 15.21 -15.07
CA CYS A 182 2.13 16.62 -15.21
C CYS A 182 3.28 17.56 -14.85
N LEU A 183 4.38 17.06 -14.27
CA LEU A 183 5.52 17.89 -13.89
C LEU A 183 6.34 18.35 -15.11
N PRO A 184 6.92 19.56 -15.05
CA PRO A 184 7.88 19.99 -16.05
C PRO A 184 9.09 19.04 -16.05
N GLN A 185 9.64 18.76 -17.23
CA GLN A 185 10.69 17.76 -17.39
C GLN A 185 11.99 18.14 -16.67
N SER A 186 12.28 19.43 -16.53
CA SER A 186 13.42 19.96 -15.79
C SER A 186 13.35 19.73 -14.28
N ALA A 187 12.21 19.30 -13.74
CA ALA A 187 12.09 19.05 -12.31
C ALA A 187 12.84 17.79 -11.86
N PHE A 188 13.21 16.86 -12.76
CA PHE A 188 13.61 15.49 -12.41
C PHE A 188 15.09 15.30 -12.05
N THR A 189 15.63 16.17 -11.20
CA THR A 189 17.01 16.07 -10.69
C THR A 189 17.20 14.88 -9.77
N HIS A 190 16.27 14.64 -8.85
CA HIS A 190 16.30 13.52 -7.90
C HIS A 190 15.30 12.42 -8.29
N PRO A 191 15.66 11.12 -8.14
CA PRO A 191 14.72 10.04 -8.44
C PRO A 191 13.71 9.92 -7.31
N VAL A 192 12.44 9.80 -7.64
CA VAL A 192 11.38 9.44 -6.69
C VAL A 192 11.37 7.93 -6.47
N LEU A 193 11.62 7.17 -7.54
CA LEU A 193 11.76 5.72 -7.49
C LEU A 193 13.01 5.28 -8.23
N ARG A 194 13.78 4.39 -7.61
CA ARG A 194 14.92 3.72 -8.28
C ARG A 194 14.75 2.22 -8.21
N ARG A 195 15.11 1.52 -9.28
CA ARG A 195 15.26 0.06 -9.24
C ARG A 195 16.69 -0.27 -8.88
N LEU A 196 16.91 -1.00 -7.80
CA LEU A 196 18.24 -1.36 -7.34
C LEU A 196 18.87 -2.41 -8.27
N SER A 197 20.19 -2.42 -8.38
CA SER A 197 20.91 -3.55 -8.98
C SER A 197 20.89 -4.76 -8.05
N ARG A 198 21.22 -5.96 -8.56
CA ARG A 198 21.39 -7.15 -7.72
C ARG A 198 22.51 -6.94 -6.70
N ARG A 199 23.63 -6.34 -7.13
CA ARG A 199 24.76 -6.03 -6.26
C ARG A 199 24.37 -5.08 -5.12
N GLU A 200 23.66 -4.00 -5.43
CA GLU A 200 23.20 -3.05 -4.41
C GLU A 200 22.25 -3.72 -3.40
N TRP A 201 21.35 -4.57 -3.89
CA TRP A 201 20.41 -5.30 -3.04
C TRP A 201 21.13 -6.31 -2.15
N SER A 202 22.04 -7.12 -2.70
CA SER A 202 22.85 -8.07 -1.92
C SER A 202 23.71 -7.34 -0.88
N GLN A 203 24.37 -6.25 -1.28
CA GLN A 203 25.14 -5.42 -0.36
C GLN A 203 24.27 -4.87 0.78
N PHE A 204 23.05 -4.42 0.48
CA PHE A 204 22.12 -3.96 1.51
C PHE A 204 21.69 -5.11 2.45
N GLN A 205 21.44 -6.31 1.92
CA GLN A 205 21.09 -7.47 2.74
C GLN A 205 22.24 -7.90 3.67
N GLU A 206 23.47 -7.81 3.20
CA GLU A 206 24.67 -8.20 3.96
C GLU A 206 25.09 -7.14 4.98
N THR A 207 25.11 -5.87 4.58
CA THR A 207 25.69 -4.78 5.39
C THR A 207 24.65 -3.91 6.09
N GLY A 208 23.38 -3.94 5.65
CA GLY A 208 22.36 -2.98 6.10
C GLY A 208 22.62 -1.54 5.65
N THR A 209 23.61 -1.29 4.78
CA THR A 209 24.03 0.06 4.36
C THR A 209 23.90 0.28 2.85
N MET A 210 23.58 1.51 2.45
CA MET A 210 23.60 1.98 1.06
C MET A 210 23.99 3.46 1.01
N LYS A 211 24.59 3.92 -0.10
CA LYS A 211 25.06 5.32 -0.23
C LYS A 211 23.93 6.35 -0.08
N ASP A 212 22.74 6.04 -0.60
CA ASP A 212 21.61 6.97 -0.59
C ASP A 212 20.60 6.71 0.53
N LEU A 213 20.97 5.87 1.50
CA LEU A 213 20.07 5.36 2.52
C LEU A 213 19.28 6.44 3.30
N PRO A 214 19.86 7.60 3.66
CA PRO A 214 19.12 8.65 4.37
C PRO A 214 17.91 9.21 3.61
N LYS A 215 17.86 9.01 2.29
CA LYS A 215 16.79 9.51 1.42
C LYS A 215 15.73 8.45 1.12
N ILE A 216 16.01 7.19 1.44
CA ILE A 216 15.12 6.07 1.15
C ILE A 216 14.14 5.93 2.31
N ILE A 217 12.84 6.02 1.99
CA ILE A 217 11.77 5.87 3.00
C ILE A 217 11.15 4.47 3.01
N ALA A 218 11.30 3.71 1.93
CA ALA A 218 10.85 2.32 1.85
C ALA A 218 11.59 1.55 0.76
N LEU A 219 11.83 0.26 1.00
CA LEU A 219 12.24 -0.70 -0.01
C LEU A 219 11.09 -1.64 -0.32
N ILE A 220 10.89 -1.95 -1.60
CA ILE A 220 9.76 -2.75 -2.07
C ILE A 220 10.29 -3.85 -2.97
N VAL A 221 10.19 -5.10 -2.54
CA VAL A 221 10.64 -6.28 -3.29
C VAL A 221 9.45 -6.87 -4.02
N VAL A 222 9.40 -6.77 -5.36
CA VAL A 222 8.27 -7.28 -6.16
C VAL A 222 8.77 -8.24 -7.24
N PRO A 223 8.85 -9.55 -6.95
CA PRO A 223 9.24 -10.57 -7.93
C PRO A 223 8.34 -10.56 -9.17
N ARG A 224 8.82 -11.18 -10.26
CA ARG A 224 7.98 -11.36 -11.44
C ARG A 224 6.89 -12.39 -11.15
N VAL A 225 5.67 -12.09 -11.58
CA VAL A 225 4.63 -13.11 -11.70
C VAL A 225 5.00 -13.99 -12.89
N ASN A 226 5.25 -15.28 -12.65
CA ASN A 226 5.52 -16.23 -13.71
C ASN A 226 4.24 -16.40 -14.53
N ARG A 227 4.26 -15.99 -15.81
CA ARG A 227 3.14 -16.16 -16.74
C ARG A 227 3.01 -17.60 -17.27
N SER A 228 4.05 -18.41 -17.06
CA SER A 228 4.18 -19.74 -17.66
C SER A 228 3.37 -20.83 -16.98
N SER A 229 2.83 -20.59 -15.78
CA SER A 229 1.89 -21.53 -15.14
C SER A 229 0.47 -21.27 -15.61
N GLY A 230 0.24 -21.36 -16.93
CA GLY A 230 -1.09 -21.26 -17.57
C GLY A 230 -2.10 -22.32 -17.13
N GLN A 231 -1.85 -23.05 -16.03
CA GLN A 231 -2.86 -23.74 -15.23
C GLN A 231 -3.58 -22.74 -14.32
N GLU A 232 -4.24 -21.75 -14.93
CA GLU A 232 -5.52 -21.29 -14.40
C GLU A 232 -6.56 -22.30 -14.90
N TYR A 233 -7.58 -22.59 -14.10
CA TYR A 233 -8.67 -23.57 -14.32
C TYR A 233 -8.34 -25.03 -13.97
N GLY A 234 -8.60 -25.41 -12.71
CA GLY A 234 -8.84 -26.82 -12.37
C GLY A 234 -8.51 -27.20 -10.95
N LEU A 235 -9.47 -26.95 -10.03
CA LEU A 235 -9.56 -27.47 -8.66
C LEU A 235 -8.61 -26.86 -7.61
N PRO A 236 -9.09 -26.69 -6.36
CA PRO A 236 -8.22 -26.34 -5.24
C PRO A 236 -7.20 -27.48 -5.09
N PRO A 237 -5.90 -27.22 -5.19
CA PRO A 237 -4.92 -28.25 -4.91
C PRO A 237 -5.08 -28.62 -3.44
N THR A 238 -5.52 -29.85 -3.19
CA THR A 238 -5.32 -30.56 -1.93
C THR A 238 -3.82 -30.84 -1.76
N CYS A 239 -3.00 -29.79 -1.82
CA CYS A 239 -1.57 -29.87 -1.58
C CYS A 239 -1.36 -29.79 -0.07
N THR A 240 -1.33 -30.96 0.55
CA THR A 240 -0.81 -31.24 1.89
C THR A 240 0.71 -31.13 1.95
N THR A 241 1.34 -30.24 1.15
CA THR A 241 2.77 -29.99 1.26
C THR A 241 3.04 -29.10 2.49
N PRO A 242 3.92 -29.54 3.40
CA PRO A 242 4.09 -28.95 4.72
C PRO A 242 4.74 -27.57 4.65
N SER A 243 4.09 -26.61 5.32
CA SER A 243 4.64 -25.36 5.86
C SER A 243 5.43 -24.49 4.88
N ALA A 244 4.74 -23.92 3.89
CA ALA A 244 5.26 -22.73 3.20
C ALA A 244 5.50 -21.64 4.27
N THR A 245 6.77 -21.32 4.53
CA THR A 245 7.16 -20.32 5.52
C THR A 245 6.44 -19.02 5.21
N VAL A 246 5.58 -18.57 6.13
CA VAL A 246 4.78 -17.36 5.94
C VAL A 246 5.73 -16.16 5.92
N VAL A 247 6.01 -15.64 4.74
CA VAL A 247 6.88 -14.47 4.58
C VAL A 247 6.14 -13.25 5.12
N PRO A 248 6.72 -12.46 6.04
CA PRO A 248 6.06 -11.29 6.58
C PRO A 248 5.79 -10.24 5.48
N VAL A 249 4.71 -9.46 5.66
CA VAL A 249 4.36 -8.38 4.71
C VAL A 249 5.43 -7.30 4.67
N SER A 250 6.05 -7.02 5.81
CA SER A 250 7.17 -6.10 5.91
C SER A 250 8.11 -6.49 7.05
N THR A 251 9.41 -6.30 6.84
CA THR A 251 10.45 -6.33 7.88
C THR A 251 10.99 -4.92 8.10
N ILE A 252 11.37 -4.58 9.33
CA ILE A 252 12.12 -3.34 9.60
C ILE A 252 13.59 -3.70 9.64
N HIS A 253 14.38 -2.99 8.85
CA HIS A 253 15.83 -3.08 8.93
C HIS A 253 16.35 -1.87 9.71
N CYS A 254 17.01 -2.14 10.83
CA CYS A 254 17.70 -1.12 11.61
C CYS A 254 18.97 -0.73 10.84
N VAL A 255 19.02 0.52 10.41
CA VAL A 255 20.18 1.10 9.75
C VAL A 255 21.06 1.71 10.84
N PRO A 256 22.37 1.39 10.86
CA PRO A 256 23.28 1.97 11.82
C PRO A 256 23.22 3.51 11.69
N PRO A 257 23.17 4.24 12.82
CA PRO A 257 23.09 5.68 12.81
C PRO A 257 24.25 6.26 12.02
N VAL A 258 23.97 7.15 11.06
CA VAL A 258 25.01 7.95 10.44
C VAL A 258 25.47 8.95 11.51
N PRO A 259 26.74 8.96 11.91
CA PRO A 259 27.21 9.88 12.94
C PRO A 259 26.94 11.31 12.50
N ASP A 260 26.07 12.01 13.22
CA ASP A 260 25.89 13.45 13.02
C ASP A 260 27.05 14.17 13.71
N PRO A 261 27.92 14.87 12.97
CA PRO A 261 29.04 15.58 13.57
C PRO A 261 28.59 16.69 14.54
N VAL A 262 27.34 17.15 14.45
CA VAL A 262 26.81 18.25 15.26
C VAL A 262 26.17 17.76 16.56
N ASN A 263 25.59 16.56 16.58
CA ASN A 263 24.91 16.03 17.77
C ASN A 263 24.94 14.50 17.88
N PRO A 264 26.05 13.92 18.37
CA PRO A 264 26.19 12.46 18.50
C PRO A 264 25.27 11.83 19.56
N ALA A 265 24.71 12.63 20.48
CA ALA A 265 23.93 12.10 21.62
C ALA A 265 22.48 11.72 21.28
N ASN A 266 21.94 12.18 20.14
CA ASN A 266 20.52 12.04 19.81
C ASN A 266 20.24 11.22 18.53
N VAL A 267 21.17 10.37 18.11
CA VAL A 267 20.98 9.63 16.85
C VAL A 267 20.07 8.43 17.05
N VAL A 268 18.78 8.62 16.77
CA VAL A 268 17.81 7.52 16.69
C VAL A 268 18.17 6.66 15.47
N PRO A 269 18.32 5.34 15.62
CA PRO A 269 18.61 4.46 14.49
C PRO A 269 17.50 4.58 13.44
N LEU A 270 17.91 4.73 12.18
CA LEU A 270 16.95 4.84 11.08
C LEU A 270 16.32 3.47 10.85
N GLN A 271 15.00 3.38 10.99
CA GLN A 271 14.25 2.16 10.72
C GLN A 271 13.72 2.19 9.29
N LEU A 272 14.27 1.32 8.43
CA LEU A 272 13.88 1.24 7.03
C LEU A 272 12.93 0.06 6.80
N PRO A 273 11.64 0.30 6.49
CA PRO A 273 10.73 -0.78 6.16
C PRO A 273 11.04 -1.38 4.78
N VAL A 274 11.19 -2.70 4.74
CA VAL A 274 11.26 -3.50 3.53
C VAL A 274 9.94 -4.23 3.36
N TYR A 275 9.24 -3.98 2.26
CA TYR A 275 7.95 -4.58 1.92
C TYR A 275 8.13 -5.74 0.95
N ASN A 276 7.54 -6.88 1.27
CA ASN A 276 7.51 -8.05 0.39
C ASN A 276 6.25 -8.02 -0.48
N GLY A 277 6.41 -7.84 -1.79
CA GLY A 277 5.31 -7.77 -2.75
C GLY A 277 4.45 -9.03 -2.85
N VAL A 278 4.98 -10.20 -2.49
CA VAL A 278 4.23 -11.48 -2.48
C VAL A 278 3.20 -11.48 -1.36
N SER A 279 3.63 -11.15 -0.15
CA SER A 279 2.77 -11.08 1.04
C SER A 279 1.90 -9.82 1.04
N LEU A 280 2.43 -8.70 0.54
CA LEU A 280 1.72 -7.44 0.40
C LEU A 280 0.52 -7.58 -0.55
N PHE A 281 0.65 -8.36 -1.62
CA PHE A 281 -0.44 -8.63 -2.57
C PHE A 281 -0.57 -10.14 -2.82
N PRO A 282 -1.45 -10.86 -2.09
CA PRO A 282 -1.61 -12.29 -2.26
C PRO A 282 -2.13 -12.70 -3.65
N SER A 283 -2.95 -11.85 -4.28
CA SER A 283 -3.43 -12.06 -5.65
C SER A 283 -2.34 -11.77 -6.69
N ALA A 284 -2.15 -12.69 -7.65
CA ALA A 284 -1.20 -12.51 -8.74
C ALA A 284 -1.56 -11.32 -9.64
N GLY A 285 -2.86 -11.06 -9.85
CA GLY A 285 -3.34 -9.92 -10.61
C GLY A 285 -2.96 -8.60 -9.96
N ASP A 286 -3.21 -8.46 -8.65
CA ASP A 286 -2.87 -7.26 -7.88
C ASP A 286 -1.36 -7.02 -7.86
N ARG A 287 -0.55 -8.08 -7.71
CA ARG A 287 0.93 -7.99 -7.83
C ARG A 287 1.37 -7.48 -9.18
N SER A 288 0.78 -8.00 -10.24
CA SER A 288 1.11 -7.58 -11.60
C SER A 288 0.77 -6.11 -11.80
N ASN A 289 -0.42 -5.68 -11.37
CA ASN A 289 -0.88 -4.29 -11.44
C ASN A 289 0.03 -3.34 -10.66
N PHE A 290 0.39 -3.71 -9.42
CA PHE A 290 1.29 -2.93 -8.58
C PHE A 290 2.68 -2.79 -9.23
N ARG A 291 3.25 -3.91 -9.71
CA ARG A 291 4.55 -3.91 -10.41
C ARG A 291 4.52 -3.09 -11.69
N GLU A 292 3.42 -3.16 -12.44
CA GLU A 292 3.23 -2.35 -13.64
C GLU A 292 3.19 -0.86 -13.30
N GLY A 293 2.52 -0.47 -12.21
CA GLY A 293 2.55 0.88 -11.67
C GLY A 293 3.97 1.38 -11.36
N LEU A 294 4.77 0.58 -10.64
CA LEU A 294 6.17 0.91 -10.36
C LEU A 294 6.99 1.06 -11.65
N SER A 295 6.75 0.18 -12.63
CA SER A 295 7.42 0.23 -13.93
C SER A 295 6.96 1.42 -14.78
N ARG A 296 5.69 1.84 -14.69
CA ARG A 296 5.16 3.06 -15.31
C ARG A 296 5.84 4.29 -14.72
N MET A 297 5.99 4.37 -13.39
CA MET A 297 6.68 5.47 -12.72
C MET A 297 8.13 5.63 -13.21
N LEU A 298 8.91 4.54 -13.23
CA LEU A 298 10.28 4.56 -13.75
C LEU A 298 10.36 4.99 -15.23
N ARG A 299 9.37 4.61 -16.05
CA ARG A 299 9.32 5.06 -17.46
C ARG A 299 9.08 6.56 -17.58
N ILE A 300 8.20 7.12 -16.73
CA ILE A 300 7.91 8.57 -16.71
C ILE A 300 9.18 9.35 -16.36
N GLU A 301 9.88 8.96 -15.29
CA GLU A 301 11.11 9.63 -14.85
C GLU A 301 12.23 9.54 -15.88
N ARG A 302 12.48 8.34 -16.45
CA ARG A 302 13.49 8.16 -17.50
C ARG A 302 13.17 9.02 -18.72
N LYS A 303 11.89 9.13 -19.09
CA LYS A 303 11.47 9.96 -20.23
C LYS A 303 11.76 11.44 -19.96
N ALA A 304 11.46 11.92 -18.76
CA ALA A 304 11.75 13.30 -18.37
C ALA A 304 13.26 13.60 -18.44
N ARG A 305 14.10 12.74 -17.84
CA ARG A 305 15.57 12.93 -17.83
C ARG A 305 16.24 12.83 -19.20
N ARG A 306 15.70 12.01 -20.10
CA ARG A 306 16.22 11.90 -21.47
C ARG A 306 16.08 13.20 -22.25
N HIS A 307 15.07 14.01 -21.95
CA HIS A 307 14.88 15.29 -22.62
C HIS A 307 15.94 16.30 -22.17
N ASP A 308 16.22 16.38 -20.86
CA ASP A 308 17.28 17.25 -20.33
C ASP A 308 18.66 16.86 -20.87
N ARG A 309 18.90 15.55 -20.99
CA ARG A 309 20.15 15.03 -21.56
C ARG A 309 20.33 15.37 -23.03
N LYS A 310 19.29 15.37 -23.87
CA LYS A 310 19.44 15.78 -25.27
C LYS A 310 19.88 17.24 -25.42
N SER A 311 19.54 18.09 -24.45
CA SER A 311 20.07 19.46 -24.39
C SER A 311 21.53 19.52 -23.95
N ALA A 312 21.99 18.55 -23.15
CA ALA A 312 23.36 18.51 -22.62
C ALA A 312 24.34 17.68 -23.48
N LEU A 313 23.87 16.66 -24.20
CA LEU A 313 24.69 15.67 -24.91
C LEU A 313 25.22 16.11 -26.28
N ASN A 314 25.30 17.41 -26.54
CA ASN A 314 26.29 17.91 -27.50
C ASN A 314 27.73 17.84 -26.94
N SER A 315 27.97 17.40 -25.70
CA SER A 315 29.29 17.54 -25.09
C SER A 315 30.06 16.29 -24.65
N PHE A 316 29.51 15.08 -24.47
CA PHE A 316 30.36 13.96 -23.99
C PHE A 316 29.92 12.57 -24.50
N SER A 317 30.88 11.89 -25.15
CA SER A 317 30.81 10.52 -25.64
C SER A 317 30.87 9.51 -24.48
N ASP A 318 29.79 8.74 -24.31
CA ASP A 318 29.65 7.68 -23.32
C ASP A 318 30.58 6.49 -23.60
N THR A 319 31.60 6.32 -22.76
CA THR A 319 32.24 5.04 -22.48
C THR A 319 31.72 4.55 -21.12
N ASP A 320 30.69 3.72 -21.10
CA ASP A 320 30.44 2.89 -19.91
C ASP A 320 29.74 1.58 -20.26
N GLY A 321 30.58 0.57 -20.53
CA GLY A 321 30.17 -0.82 -20.72
C GLY A 321 29.81 -1.43 -19.38
N GLY A 322 28.53 -1.36 -19.01
CA GLY A 322 28.02 -2.00 -17.80
C GLY A 322 28.32 -3.50 -17.78
N GLY A 323 29.15 -3.92 -16.82
CA GLY A 323 29.54 -5.32 -16.64
C GLY A 323 28.34 -6.23 -16.36
N GLN A 324 28.47 -7.52 -16.67
CA GLN A 324 27.40 -8.53 -16.56
C GLN A 324 26.69 -8.62 -15.18
N ASN A 325 27.29 -8.06 -14.13
CA ASN A 325 26.76 -8.07 -12.76
C ASN A 325 25.77 -6.93 -12.45
N ASP A 326 25.59 -5.95 -13.33
CA ASP A 326 24.64 -4.83 -13.12
C ASP A 326 23.19 -5.16 -13.54
N LYS A 327 22.81 -6.45 -13.50
CA LYS A 327 21.42 -6.86 -13.73
C LYS A 327 20.52 -6.23 -12.66
N ALA A 328 19.45 -5.57 -13.12
CA ALA A 328 18.46 -4.95 -12.24
C ALA A 328 17.76 -6.01 -11.36
N SER A 329 17.72 -5.79 -10.05
CA SER A 329 17.03 -6.65 -9.08
C SER A 329 15.51 -6.50 -9.17
N TYR A 330 14.76 -7.17 -8.31
CA TYR A 330 13.31 -6.98 -8.17
C TYR A 330 12.94 -5.96 -7.09
N THR A 331 13.93 -5.22 -6.61
CA THR A 331 13.79 -4.28 -5.50
C THR A 331 13.71 -2.85 -6.02
N TYR A 332 12.74 -2.12 -5.50
CA TYR A 332 12.52 -0.71 -5.77
C TYR A 332 12.75 0.08 -4.49
N ALA A 333 13.54 1.14 -4.57
CA ALA A 333 13.78 2.09 -3.50
C ALA A 333 12.93 3.34 -3.74
N LEU A 334 12.06 3.65 -2.78
CA LEU A 334 11.22 4.85 -2.77
C LEU A 334 11.95 5.95 -2.00
N TYR A 335 12.11 7.11 -2.63
CA TYR A 335 12.88 8.22 -2.10
C TYR A 335 11.97 9.36 -1.65
N SER A 336 12.34 9.99 -0.53
CA SER A 336 11.76 11.24 -0.05
C SER A 336 12.88 12.12 0.47
N ASP A 337 13.22 13.17 -0.27
CA ASP A 337 14.15 14.21 0.15
C ASP A 337 13.51 15.59 -0.04
N GLU A 338 14.24 16.65 0.32
CA GLU A 338 13.76 18.03 0.19
C GLU A 338 13.39 18.39 -1.26
N HIS A 339 14.08 17.80 -2.24
CA HIS A 339 13.80 18.06 -3.64
C HIS A 339 12.59 17.26 -4.13
N THR A 340 12.53 15.95 -3.84
CA THR A 340 11.42 15.12 -4.28
C THR A 340 10.11 15.55 -3.63
N SER A 341 10.12 15.97 -2.36
CA SER A 341 8.94 16.53 -1.66
C SER A 341 8.40 17.81 -2.28
N LYS A 342 9.26 18.68 -2.82
CA LYS A 342 8.86 19.88 -3.57
C LYS A 342 8.28 19.53 -4.95
N MET A 343 8.77 18.46 -5.57
CA MET A 343 8.29 18.00 -6.87
C MET A 343 6.96 17.26 -6.77
N VAL A 344 6.91 16.23 -5.92
CA VAL A 344 5.79 15.33 -5.79
C VAL A 344 5.71 14.74 -4.39
N ASP A 345 4.52 14.78 -3.82
CA ASP A 345 4.28 14.22 -2.50
C ASP A 345 4.16 12.69 -2.56
N VAL A 346 5.19 11.98 -2.09
CA VAL A 346 5.23 10.51 -1.94
C VAL A 346 4.64 10.02 -0.62
N VAL A 347 4.40 10.92 0.34
CA VAL A 347 3.95 10.57 1.69
C VAL A 347 2.63 9.78 1.67
N PRO A 348 1.63 10.07 0.82
CA PRO A 348 0.41 9.28 0.73
C PRO A 348 0.65 7.80 0.39
N LEU A 349 1.60 7.51 -0.51
CA LEU A 349 1.96 6.13 -0.87
C LEU A 349 2.68 5.43 0.28
N ALA A 350 3.61 6.12 0.94
CA ALA A 350 4.33 5.60 2.11
C ALA A 350 3.37 5.28 3.26
N ILE A 351 2.42 6.17 3.51
CA ILE A 351 1.33 5.97 4.46
C ILE A 351 0.49 4.74 4.09
N ALA A 352 0.08 4.61 2.83
CA ALA A 352 -0.73 3.46 2.41
C ALA A 352 0.01 2.13 2.66
N LEU A 353 1.30 2.08 2.37
CA LEU A 353 2.15 0.91 2.67
C LEU A 353 2.23 0.64 4.18
N TRP A 354 2.47 1.69 4.99
CA TRP A 354 2.54 1.59 6.45
C TRP A 354 1.23 1.08 7.06
N ARG A 355 0.08 1.48 6.53
CA ARG A 355 -1.23 0.98 6.98
C ARG A 355 -1.42 -0.50 6.75
N VAL A 356 -0.90 -1.04 5.64
CA VAL A 356 -0.94 -2.48 5.43
C VAL A 356 -0.05 -3.17 6.47
N ARG A 357 1.14 -2.62 6.78
CA ARG A 357 1.99 -3.14 7.87
C ARG A 357 1.28 -3.12 9.23
N LEU A 358 0.65 -2.00 9.59
CA LEU A 358 -0.12 -1.87 10.83
C LEU A 358 -1.24 -2.91 10.92
N TRP A 359 -1.99 -3.08 9.81
CA TRP A 359 -3.09 -4.01 9.72
C TRP A 359 -2.66 -5.46 9.96
N GLU A 360 -1.52 -5.85 9.39
CA GLU A 360 -0.97 -7.21 9.46
C GLU A 360 -0.21 -7.49 10.77
N GLY A 361 -0.26 -6.59 11.74
CA GLY A 361 0.37 -6.80 13.06
C GLY A 361 1.83 -6.35 13.15
N GLY A 362 2.48 -6.08 12.02
CA GLY A 362 3.93 -5.88 11.97
C GLY A 362 4.47 -4.68 12.76
N ALA A 363 3.64 -3.69 13.08
CA ALA A 363 4.07 -2.56 13.92
C ALA A 363 3.92 -2.81 15.44
N TRP A 364 3.26 -3.89 15.83
CA TRP A 364 2.91 -4.18 17.23
C TRP A 364 3.80 -5.27 17.84
N SER A 365 4.49 -6.06 17.02
CA SER A 365 5.29 -7.22 17.45
C SER A 365 6.76 -6.89 17.76
N ASP A 366 7.26 -5.72 17.37
CA ASP A 366 8.71 -5.44 17.31
C ASP A 366 9.35 -5.06 18.66
N SER A 367 8.59 -4.93 19.76
CA SER A 367 9.10 -4.33 21.01
C SER A 367 9.55 -5.31 22.10
N GLY A 368 9.71 -6.61 21.81
CA GLY A 368 9.86 -7.60 22.90
C GLY A 368 10.82 -8.78 22.73
N SER A 369 11.49 -8.96 21.58
CA SER A 369 12.30 -10.18 21.36
C SER A 369 13.82 -9.98 21.30
N GLU A 370 14.35 -8.81 21.66
CA GLU A 370 15.81 -8.57 21.62
C GLU A 370 16.62 -9.31 22.71
N GLY A 371 16.07 -10.33 23.37
CA GLY A 371 16.66 -10.94 24.57
C GLY A 371 16.95 -12.44 24.57
N SER A 372 16.63 -13.24 23.55
CA SER A 372 16.78 -14.72 23.70
C SER A 372 17.04 -15.51 22.43
N SER A 373 17.97 -15.06 21.59
CA SER A 373 18.50 -15.93 20.51
C SER A 373 20.00 -15.73 20.32
N SER A 374 20.74 -15.98 21.39
CA SER A 374 22.11 -16.49 21.31
C SER A 374 22.07 -18.01 21.47
N GLU A 375 21.48 -18.72 20.49
CA GLU A 375 21.71 -20.16 20.31
C GLU A 375 21.19 -20.61 18.94
N GLN A 376 21.95 -20.29 17.89
CA GLN A 376 22.08 -21.21 16.75
C GLN A 376 23.57 -21.48 16.56
N SER A 377 24.04 -22.35 17.45
CA SER A 377 25.21 -23.18 17.24
C SER A 377 25.01 -23.98 15.94
N PHE A 378 25.69 -23.58 14.88
CA PHE A 378 26.12 -24.50 13.84
C PHE A 378 27.31 -25.28 14.39
N GLY A 379 27.02 -26.19 15.32
CA GLY A 379 27.95 -27.17 15.85
C GLY A 379 27.65 -28.52 15.22
N SER A 380 28.42 -28.86 14.19
CA SER A 380 28.49 -30.19 13.59
C SER A 380 28.66 -31.26 14.67
N LEU A 381 27.76 -32.24 14.69
CA LEU A 381 28.01 -33.52 15.36
C LEU A 381 28.96 -34.33 14.45
N PRO A 382 30.13 -34.77 14.93
CA PRO A 382 30.83 -35.89 14.33
C PRO A 382 30.09 -37.15 14.74
N THR A 383 29.45 -37.83 13.79
CA THR A 383 29.10 -39.24 13.95
C THR A 383 30.37 -40.06 13.79
N ASP A 384 31.07 -40.29 14.91
CA ASP A 384 32.02 -41.39 15.02
C ASP A 384 31.22 -42.69 15.10
N ASN A 385 31.35 -43.51 14.06
CA ASN A 385 31.04 -44.93 14.07
C ASN A 385 32.27 -45.67 14.61
N PRO A 386 32.24 -46.26 15.81
CA PRO A 386 33.08 -47.39 16.09
C PRO A 386 32.38 -48.65 15.59
N ALA A 387 33.00 -49.27 14.59
CA ALA A 387 32.87 -50.68 14.36
C ALA A 387 33.28 -51.42 15.64
N ASP A 388 32.50 -52.42 16.05
CA ASP A 388 33.03 -53.50 16.88
C ASP A 388 32.77 -54.85 16.19
N PRO A 389 33.82 -55.66 15.99
CA PRO A 389 33.75 -57.05 15.59
C PRO A 389 33.77 -57.99 16.81
N GLN A 390 33.33 -59.23 16.55
CA GLN A 390 33.35 -60.45 17.37
C GLN A 390 32.14 -60.74 18.26
#